data_AF-A0A2G0E604-F1
#
_entry.id   AF-A0A2G0E604-F1
#
_cell.length_a   1.000
_cell.length_b   1.000
_cell.length_c   1.000
_cell.angle_alpha   90.00
_cell.angle_beta   90.00
_cell.angle_gamma   90.00
#
_symmetry.space_group_name_H-M   'P 1'
#
loop_
_entity.id
_entity.type
_entity.pdbx_description
1 polymer ?
#
loop_
_entity_poly.entity_id
_entity_poly.type
_entity_poly.pdbx_seq_one_letter_code
_entity_poly.pdbx_strand_id
1 'polypeptide(L)'
;WLFDCGEGTQMQILRTTIRPRKIGKIFITHLHGDHIFGLPGLISSRSFQGGDTPLEIYGPKGIEEYIKVSLGISQTRLSYPLKFIELNETDPIFTDQQFSVYAKKLNHGIDSFGYRVVEHDHKGELQVDRLKEL
;
A
#
# COMPACT_ATOMS: atom_id res chain seq x y z
N TRP A 1 1.61 5.32 -3.22
CA TRP A 1 1.45 4.13 -2.34
C TRP A 1 2.32 4.31 -1.11
N LEU A 2 2.19 3.43 -0.11
CA LEU A 2 3.01 3.43 1.10
C LEU A 2 3.66 2.05 1.28
N PHE A 3 4.93 2.00 1.66
CA PHE A 3 5.66 0.78 1.97
C PHE A 3 6.05 0.82 3.45
N ASP A 4 5.54 -0.14 4.20
CA ASP A 4 5.52 -0.18 5.67
C ASP A 4 4.85 1.04 6.32
N CYS A 5 4.46 0.89 7.58
CA CYS A 5 3.77 1.91 8.33
C CYS A 5 4.07 1.74 9.82
N GLY A 6 5.31 2.06 10.20
CA GLY A 6 5.76 2.14 11.58
C GLY A 6 5.02 3.18 12.40
N GLU A 7 5.18 3.11 13.72
CA GLU A 7 4.60 4.08 14.64
C GLU A 7 4.98 5.52 14.24
N GLY A 8 4.02 6.45 14.33
CA GLY A 8 4.24 7.84 13.95
C GLY A 8 4.25 8.12 12.45
N THR A 9 4.08 7.13 11.56
CA THR A 9 4.01 7.37 10.11
C THR A 9 2.97 8.44 9.73
N GLN A 10 1.78 8.40 10.33
CA GLN A 10 0.78 9.46 10.11
C GLN A 10 1.28 10.85 10.58
N MET A 11 2.08 10.94 11.63
CA MET A 11 2.63 12.20 12.14
C MET A 11 3.69 12.75 11.19
N GLN A 12 4.48 11.86 10.59
CA GLN A 12 5.44 12.21 9.56
C GLN A 12 4.73 12.72 8.30
N ILE A 13 3.63 12.07 7.89
CA ILE A 13 2.82 12.51 6.74
C ILE A 13 2.29 13.94 6.93
N LEU A 14 1.87 14.33 8.15
CA LEU A 14 1.39 15.69 8.44
C LEU A 14 2.45 16.79 8.20
N ARG A 15 3.73 16.43 8.14
CA ARG A 15 4.84 17.35 7.84
C ARG A 15 5.15 17.44 6.34
N THR A 16 4.33 16.81 5.50
CA THR A 16 4.53 16.72 4.04
C THR A 16 3.28 17.21 3.29
N THR A 17 3.34 17.23 1.97
CA THR A 17 2.18 17.49 1.10
C THR A 17 1.35 16.24 0.82
N ILE A 18 1.76 15.07 1.31
CA ILE A 18 1.04 13.81 1.12
C ILE A 18 -0.26 13.85 1.92
N ARG A 19 -1.38 13.59 1.24
CA ARG A 19 -2.69 13.47 1.89
C ARG A 19 -2.98 12.00 2.17
N PRO A 20 -3.30 11.59 3.40
CA PRO A 20 -3.67 10.19 3.72
C PRO A 20 -4.73 9.60 2.79
N ARG A 21 -5.71 10.43 2.38
CA ARG A 21 -6.78 10.04 1.43
C ARG A 21 -6.28 9.64 0.04
N LYS A 22 -5.09 10.10 -0.38
CA LYS A 22 -4.47 9.75 -1.67
C LYS A 22 -3.68 8.44 -1.61
N ILE A 23 -3.49 7.87 -0.42
CA ILE A 23 -2.94 6.53 -0.26
C ILE A 23 -4.06 5.55 -0.58
N GLY A 24 -3.93 4.86 -1.72
CA GLY A 24 -4.85 3.80 -2.15
C GLY A 24 -4.31 2.38 -1.93
N LYS A 25 -3.00 2.23 -1.69
CA LYS A 25 -2.33 0.94 -1.45
C LYS A 25 -1.25 1.08 -0.39
N ILE A 26 -1.18 0.11 0.52
CA ILE A 26 -0.14 -0.06 1.52
C ILE A 26 0.46 -1.45 1.37
N PHE A 27 1.79 -1.54 1.34
CA PHE A 27 2.55 -2.78 1.21
C PHE A 27 3.37 -2.99 2.48
N ILE A 28 3.19 -4.12 3.18
CA ILE A 28 3.83 -4.44 4.45
C ILE A 28 4.84 -5.55 4.23
N THR A 29 6.11 -5.27 4.52
CA THR A 29 7.20 -6.21 4.32
C THR A 29 7.13 -7.37 5.31
N HIS A 30 6.90 -7.08 6.59
CA HIS A 30 6.81 -8.06 7.68
C HIS A 30 6.04 -7.50 8.89
N LEU A 31 5.72 -8.35 9.87
CA LEU A 31 4.83 -8.00 10.99
C LEU A 31 5.55 -7.49 12.26
N HIS A 32 6.79 -7.04 12.17
CA HIS A 32 7.42 -6.36 13.30
C HIS A 32 6.77 -5.00 13.57
N GLY A 33 6.73 -4.60 14.84
CA GLY A 33 5.96 -3.44 15.29
C GLY A 33 6.40 -2.12 14.66
N ASP A 34 7.69 -1.97 14.44
CA ASP A 34 8.30 -0.82 13.74
C ASP A 34 7.88 -0.72 12.27
N HIS A 35 7.22 -1.72 11.71
CA HIS A 35 6.65 -1.71 10.36
C HIS A 35 5.10 -1.66 10.32
N ILE A 36 4.40 -1.95 11.43
CA ILE A 36 2.92 -2.05 11.42
C ILE A 36 2.18 -1.21 12.47
N PHE A 37 2.84 -0.74 13.53
CA PHE A 37 2.15 -0.06 14.64
C PHE A 37 1.50 1.29 14.26
N GLY A 38 1.90 1.89 13.14
CA GLY A 38 1.25 3.08 12.61
C GLY A 38 -0.07 2.80 11.88
N LEU A 39 -0.36 1.55 11.49
CA LEU A 39 -1.50 1.23 10.62
C LEU A 39 -2.86 1.59 11.22
N PRO A 40 -3.19 1.20 12.47
CA PRO A 40 -4.51 1.52 13.03
C PRO A 40 -4.76 3.03 13.07
N GLY A 41 -3.74 3.80 13.46
CA GLY A 41 -3.81 5.26 13.49
C GLY A 41 -3.96 5.89 12.11
N LEU A 42 -3.15 5.47 11.13
CA LEU A 42 -3.22 6.00 9.77
C LEU A 42 -4.58 5.70 9.10
N ILE A 43 -5.09 4.48 9.25
CA ILE A 43 -6.38 4.03 8.70
C ILE A 43 -7.54 4.84 9.31
N SER A 44 -7.50 5.06 10.63
CA SER A 44 -8.50 5.86 11.35
C SER A 44 -8.45 7.33 10.93
N SER A 45 -7.27 7.93 10.86
CA SER A 45 -7.08 9.32 10.39
C SER A 45 -7.55 9.52 8.95
N ARG A 46 -7.30 8.55 8.06
CA ARG A 46 -7.82 8.58 6.69
C ARG A 46 -9.35 8.60 6.64
N SER A 47 -10.01 7.85 7.53
CA SER A 47 -11.49 7.82 7.66
C SER A 47 -12.00 9.17 8.14
N PHE A 48 -11.41 9.67 9.22
CA PHE A 48 -11.78 10.96 9.83
C PHE A 48 -11.65 12.14 8.86
N GLN A 49 -10.66 12.13 7.97
CA GLN A 49 -10.48 13.17 6.95
C GLN A 49 -11.44 13.05 5.75
N GLY A 50 -12.39 12.10 5.79
CA GLY A 50 -13.38 11.87 4.74
C GLY A 50 -12.88 11.00 3.58
N GLY A 51 -11.89 10.14 3.81
CA GLY A 51 -11.54 9.11 2.83
C GLY A 51 -12.74 8.21 2.52
N ASP A 52 -13.02 8.02 1.23
CA ASP A 52 -14.20 7.32 0.71
C ASP A 52 -13.84 6.26 -0.34
N THR A 53 -12.60 6.29 -0.84
CA THR A 53 -12.09 5.29 -1.78
C THR A 53 -11.53 4.07 -1.06
N PRO A 54 -11.65 2.86 -1.66
CA PRO A 54 -11.07 1.64 -1.12
C PRO A 54 -9.57 1.78 -0.81
N LEU A 55 -9.13 1.14 0.27
CA LEU A 55 -7.72 1.00 0.62
C LEU A 55 -7.32 -0.47 0.54
N GLU A 56 -6.35 -0.77 -0.32
CA GLU A 56 -5.78 -2.11 -0.44
C GLU A 56 -4.54 -2.25 0.45
N ILE A 57 -4.47 -3.34 1.20
CA ILE A 57 -3.37 -3.64 2.13
C ILE A 57 -2.78 -4.99 1.74
N TYR A 58 -1.53 -4.96 1.31
CA TYR A 58 -0.74 -6.12 0.92
C TYR A 58 0.22 -6.45 2.05
N GLY A 59 0.31 -7.69 2.49
CA GLY A 59 1.25 -8.05 3.57
C GLY A 59 1.25 -9.53 3.92
N PRO A 60 2.12 -9.98 4.83
CA PRO A 60 2.14 -11.36 5.31
C PRO A 60 0.83 -11.76 5.97
N LYS A 61 0.62 -13.08 6.08
CA LYS A 61 -0.48 -13.65 6.85
C LYS A 61 -0.51 -13.08 8.27
N GLY A 62 -1.68 -12.61 8.70
CA GLY A 62 -1.91 -12.00 10.02
C GLY A 62 -2.09 -10.48 10.00
N ILE A 63 -1.76 -9.81 8.88
CA ILE A 63 -1.97 -8.36 8.75
C ILE A 63 -3.45 -7.97 8.84
N GLU A 64 -4.34 -8.80 8.28
CA GLU A 64 -5.79 -8.60 8.34
C GLU A 64 -6.31 -8.70 9.77
N GLU A 65 -5.89 -9.73 10.50
CA GLU A 65 -6.27 -9.95 11.89
C GLU A 65 -5.79 -8.81 12.79
N TYR A 66 -4.52 -8.40 12.65
CA TYR A 66 -3.95 -7.28 13.40
C TYR A 66 -4.80 -6.00 13.26
N ILE A 67 -5.17 -5.65 12.02
CA ILE A 67 -5.97 -4.45 11.76
C ILE A 67 -7.40 -4.64 12.28
N LYS A 68 -8.04 -5.78 12.02
CA LYS A 68 -9.43 -6.05 12.48
C LYS A 68 -9.55 -6.02 13.99
N VAL A 69 -8.62 -6.63 14.72
CA VAL A 69 -8.59 -6.62 16.20
C VAL A 69 -8.40 -5.19 16.72
N SER A 70 -7.42 -4.45 16.17
CA SER A 70 -7.14 -3.07 16.59
C SER A 70 -8.35 -2.14 16.39
N LEU A 71 -9.00 -2.22 15.22
CA LEU A 71 -10.18 -1.41 14.93
C LEU A 71 -11.41 -1.88 15.72
N GLY A 72 -11.56 -3.20 15.93
CA GLY A 72 -12.66 -3.79 16.69
C GLY A 72 -12.64 -3.38 18.16
N ILE A 73 -11.49 -3.49 18.83
CA ILE A 73 -11.33 -3.10 20.24
C ILE A 73 -11.52 -1.59 20.43
N SER A 74 -11.00 -0.77 19.51
CA SER A 74 -11.16 0.69 19.55
C SER A 74 -12.56 1.17 19.11
N GLN A 75 -13.45 0.26 18.69
CA GLN A 75 -14.76 0.57 18.13
C GLN A 75 -14.70 1.53 16.93
N THR A 76 -13.59 1.49 16.19
CA THR A 76 -13.38 2.36 15.03
C THR A 76 -14.27 1.92 13.88
N ARG A 77 -15.06 2.85 13.34
CA ARG A 77 -15.88 2.65 12.13
C ARG A 77 -15.26 3.41 10.96
N LEU A 78 -15.01 2.70 9.87
CA LEU A 78 -14.42 3.29 8.66
C LEU A 78 -15.50 3.75 7.68
N SER A 79 -15.28 4.88 7.04
CA SER A 79 -16.12 5.40 5.95
C SER A 79 -15.79 4.81 4.57
N TYR A 80 -14.83 3.89 4.50
CA TYR A 80 -14.36 3.28 3.25
C TYR A 80 -14.01 1.80 3.46
N PRO A 81 -14.08 0.98 2.39
CA PRO A 81 -13.76 -0.43 2.49
C PRO A 81 -12.25 -0.68 2.56
N LEU A 82 -11.86 -1.65 3.39
CA LEU A 82 -10.51 -2.23 3.39
C LEU A 82 -10.53 -3.53 2.57
N LYS A 83 -9.51 -3.72 1.75
CA LYS A 83 -9.27 -4.98 1.03
C LYS A 83 -7.89 -5.50 1.43
N PHE A 84 -7.86 -6.70 1.97
CA PHE A 84 -6.63 -7.36 2.38
C PHE A 84 -6.17 -8.32 1.29
N ILE A 85 -4.88 -8.29 0.99
CA ILE A 85 -4.21 -9.19 0.06
C ILE A 85 -3.05 -9.82 0.83
N GLU A 86 -3.31 -10.95 1.47
CA GLU A 86 -2.26 -11.71 2.14
C GLU A 86 -1.34 -12.36 1.09
N LEU A 87 -0.04 -12.10 1.23
CA LEU A 87 0.96 -12.53 0.27
C LEU A 87 1.13 -14.05 0.30
N ASN A 88 1.10 -14.64 -0.89
CA ASN A 88 1.43 -16.03 -1.17
C ASN A 88 2.46 -16.06 -2.33
N GLU A 89 2.85 -17.25 -2.78
CA GLU A 89 3.80 -17.42 -3.90
C GLU A 89 3.17 -17.17 -5.28
N THR A 90 2.30 -16.16 -5.42
CA THR A 90 1.77 -15.73 -6.73
C THR A 90 2.35 -14.39 -7.15
N ASP A 91 2.94 -14.36 -8.34
CA ASP A 91 3.59 -13.18 -8.94
C ASP A 91 2.95 -12.91 -10.32
N PRO A 92 2.56 -11.66 -10.65
CA PRO A 92 2.62 -10.46 -9.81
C PRO A 92 1.49 -10.40 -8.76
N ILE A 93 1.75 -9.75 -7.63
CA ILE A 93 0.76 -9.53 -6.55
C ILE A 93 -0.22 -8.39 -6.88
N PHE A 94 0.14 -7.54 -7.84
CA PHE A 94 -0.69 -6.47 -8.37
C PHE A 94 -0.27 -6.17 -9.81
N THR A 95 -1.24 -5.95 -10.69
CA THR A 95 -1.03 -5.42 -12.03
C THR A 95 -2.17 -4.48 -12.40
N ASP A 96 -1.86 -3.34 -12.98
CA ASP A 96 -2.82 -2.46 -13.66
C ASP A 96 -2.32 -2.10 -15.07
N GLN A 97 -2.78 -0.99 -15.65
CA GLN A 97 -2.33 -0.55 -16.98
C GLN A 97 -0.90 0.00 -16.99
N GLN A 98 -0.42 0.54 -15.86
CA GLN A 98 0.85 1.26 -15.76
C GLN A 98 1.91 0.50 -14.95
N PHE A 99 1.52 -0.25 -13.92
CA PHE A 99 2.44 -0.88 -13.00
C PHE A 99 2.14 -2.37 -12.74
N SER A 100 3.22 -3.12 -12.54
CA SER A 100 3.22 -4.46 -11.94
C SER A 100 4.03 -4.46 -10.65
N VAL A 101 3.52 -5.10 -9.60
CA VAL A 101 4.25 -5.28 -8.33
C VAL A 101 4.46 -6.76 -8.07
N TYR A 102 5.70 -7.11 -7.74
CA TYR A 102 6.13 -8.48 -7.41
C TYR A 102 6.55 -8.53 -5.94
N ALA A 103 6.39 -9.69 -5.31
CA ALA A 103 6.83 -9.91 -3.93
C ALA A 103 7.66 -11.19 -3.84
N LYS A 104 8.82 -11.13 -3.17
CA LYS A 104 9.65 -12.30 -2.91
C LYS A 104 9.96 -12.45 -1.44
N LYS A 105 9.94 -13.68 -0.94
CA LYS A 105 10.40 -13.98 0.42
C LYS A 105 11.87 -13.60 0.60
N LEU A 106 12.18 -13.00 1.73
CA LEU A 106 13.53 -12.65 2.16
C LEU A 106 13.99 -13.53 3.31
N ASN A 107 15.30 -13.55 3.55
CA ASN A 107 15.87 -14.22 4.72
C ASN A 107 15.75 -13.30 5.94
N HIS A 108 14.76 -13.55 6.78
CA HIS A 108 14.49 -12.78 7.99
C HIS A 108 13.93 -13.68 9.10
N GLY A 109 13.91 -13.19 10.35
CA GLY A 109 13.49 -13.97 11.52
C GLY A 109 12.01 -14.34 11.57
N ILE A 110 11.18 -13.65 10.79
CA ILE A 110 9.76 -13.96 10.54
C ILE A 110 9.48 -13.88 9.04
N ASP A 111 8.27 -14.28 8.62
CA ASP A 111 7.84 -14.09 7.23
C ASP A 111 8.02 -12.63 6.80
N SER A 112 8.86 -12.43 5.78
CA SER A 112 9.28 -11.13 5.28
C SER A 112 9.38 -11.14 3.76
N PHE A 113 8.95 -10.05 3.14
CA PHE A 113 8.89 -9.91 1.69
C PHE A 113 9.59 -8.64 1.21
N GLY A 114 10.33 -8.77 0.13
CA GLY A 114 10.85 -7.66 -0.66
C GLY A 114 9.91 -7.38 -1.84
N TYR A 115 9.65 -6.11 -2.11
CA TYR A 115 8.79 -5.69 -3.21
C TYR A 115 9.58 -5.13 -4.38
N ARG A 116 9.18 -5.49 -5.60
CA ARG A 116 9.67 -4.87 -6.84
C ARG A 116 8.50 -4.21 -7.56
N VAL A 117 8.56 -2.89 -7.70
CA VAL A 117 7.60 -2.12 -8.51
C VAL A 117 8.19 -1.91 -9.89
N VAL A 118 7.47 -2.34 -10.92
CA VAL A 118 7.87 -2.23 -12.33
C VAL A 118 6.84 -1.37 -13.05
N GLU A 119 7.27 -0.24 -13.59
CA GLU A 119 6.46 0.52 -14.54
C GLU A 119 6.52 -0.17 -15.91
N HIS A 120 5.37 -0.26 -16.59
CA HIS A 120 5.29 -0.82 -17.93
C HIS A 120 5.93 0.10 -18.96
N ASP A 121 6.42 -0.48 -20.05
CA ASP A 121 6.96 0.30 -21.16
C ASP A 121 5.90 1.25 -21.72
N HIS A 122 6.27 2.51 -21.87
CA HIS A 122 5.40 3.50 -22.50
C HIS A 122 5.43 3.34 -24.01
N LYS A 123 4.30 3.62 -24.66
CA LYS A 123 4.33 3.83 -26.12
C LYS A 123 5.26 5.01 -26.40
N GLY A 124 6.14 4.83 -27.38
CA GLY A 124 7.03 5.90 -27.83
C GLY A 124 6.24 7.15 -28.24
N GLU A 125 6.88 8.31 -28.12
CA GLU A 125 6.27 9.58 -28.48
C GLU A 125 6.02 9.67 -30.00
N LEU A 126 5.01 10.45 -30.36
CA LEU A 126 4.76 10.77 -31.76
C LEU A 126 5.91 11.64 -32.29
N GLN A 127 6.66 11.14 -33.27
CA GLN A 127 7.71 11.90 -33.96
C GLN A 127 7.08 12.89 -34.95
N VAL A 128 6.65 14.05 -34.43
CA VAL A 128 5.90 15.07 -35.19
C VAL A 128 6.61 15.48 -36.47
N ASP A 129 7.93 15.66 -36.43
CA ASP A 129 8.67 16.11 -37.61
C ASP A 129 8.73 15.03 -38.70
N ARG A 130 8.89 13.77 -38.31
CA ARG A 130 8.83 12.62 -39.23
C ARG A 130 7.44 12.41 -39.81
N LEU A 131 6.39 12.71 -39.04
CA LEU A 131 5.01 12.63 -39.51
C LEU A 131 4.71 13.68 -40.59
N LYS A 132 5.31 14.88 -40.49
CA LYS A 132 5.14 15.94 -41.50
C LYS A 132 5.81 15.61 -42.84
N GLU A 133 6.75 14.67 -42.86
CA GLU A 133 7.47 14.22 -44.06
C GLU A 133 6.74 13.12 -44.85
N LEU A 134 5.66 12.54 -44.30
CA LEU A 134 4.79 11.54 -44.93
C LEU A 134 3.56 12.19 -45.59
#